data_AF-A0AAU2USS9-F1
#
_entry.id   AF-A0AAU2USS9-F1
#
_cell.length_a   1.000
_cell.length_b   1.000
_cell.length_c   1.000
_cell.angle_alpha   90.00
_cell.angle_beta   90.00
_cell.angle_gamma   90.00
#
_symmetry.space_group_name_H-M   'P 1'
#
loop_
_entity.id
_entity.type
_entity.pdbx_description
1 polymer ?
#
loop_
_entity_poly.entity_id
_entity_poly.type
_entity_poly.pdbx_seq_one_letter_code
_entity_poly.pdbx_strand_id
1 'polypeptide(L)'
;MRISAGDSEFYRWLLHHARLMGWDLDAVDELDGVTVPRRRFFLVWASIALTGGLTPAQTGQLARGLGVTPDEVTAAYTPELRAATIDELNQALRY
;
A
#
# COMPACT_ATOMS: atom_id res chain seq x y z
N MET A 1 13.03 8.33 9.83
CA MET A 1 12.59 7.04 10.39
C MET A 1 11.85 6.28 9.31
N ARG A 2 12.37 5.13 8.86
CA ARG A 2 11.74 4.37 7.77
C ARG A 2 10.38 3.82 8.22
N ILE A 3 9.31 4.29 7.57
CA ILE A 3 7.95 3.81 7.86
C ILE A 3 7.86 2.35 7.43
N SER A 4 7.51 1.48 8.38
CA SER A 4 7.14 0.09 8.10
C SER A 4 5.81 0.09 7.34
N ALA A 5 5.74 -0.62 6.22
CA ALA A 5 4.50 -0.74 5.45
C ALA A 5 3.37 -1.39 6.26
N GLY A 6 3.67 -2.13 7.35
CA GLY A 6 2.66 -2.68 8.26
C GLY A 6 2.06 -1.64 9.22
N ASP A 7 2.73 -0.50 9.39
CA ASP A 7 2.38 0.57 10.32
C ASP A 7 1.90 1.84 9.59
N SER A 8 1.95 1.84 8.25
CA SER A 8 1.62 2.96 7.38
C SER A 8 0.13 3.33 7.39
N GLU A 9 -0.16 4.61 7.18
CA GLU A 9 -1.53 5.12 7.00
C GLU A 9 -2.16 4.61 5.71
N PHE A 10 -1.40 4.55 4.60
CA PHE A 10 -1.86 3.94 3.35
C PHE A 10 -2.22 2.47 3.51
N TYR A 11 -1.43 1.66 4.24
CA TYR A 11 -1.80 0.27 4.51
C TYR A 11 -3.09 0.15 5.33
N ARG A 12 -3.28 1.00 6.35
CA ARG A 12 -4.54 1.06 7.11
C ARG A 12 -5.72 1.46 6.22
N TRP A 13 -5.52 2.38 5.28
CA TRP A 13 -6.49 2.80 4.27
C TRP A 13 -6.86 1.65 3.32
N LEU A 14 -5.88 0.89 2.81
CA LEU A 14 -6.12 -0.31 2.00
C LEU A 14 -6.98 -1.34 2.76
N LEU A 15 -6.63 -1.64 4.02
CA LEU A 15 -7.42 -2.56 4.87
C LEU A 15 -8.80 -2.01 5.26
N HIS A 16 -9.03 -0.69 5.18
CA HIS A 16 -10.34 -0.09 5.39
C HIS A 16 -11.23 -0.30 4.16
N HIS A 17 -10.77 0.11 2.98
CA HIS A 17 -11.56 -0.04 1.75
C HIS A 17 -11.80 -1.51 1.35
N ALA A 18 -10.84 -2.41 1.60
CA ALA A 18 -11.06 -3.85 1.40
C ALA A 18 -12.23 -4.38 2.26
N ARG A 19 -12.33 -3.97 3.53
CA ARG A 19 -13.46 -4.33 4.41
C ARG A 19 -14.78 -3.74 3.92
N LEU A 20 -14.79 -2.49 3.43
CA LEU A 20 -15.99 -1.88 2.85
C LEU A 20 -16.48 -2.65 1.61
N MET A 21 -15.56 -3.20 0.82
CA MET A 21 -15.85 -4.11 -0.30
C MET A 21 -16.18 -5.55 0.13
N GLY A 22 -16.37 -5.81 1.43
CA GLY A 22 -16.74 -7.12 1.95
C GLY A 22 -15.60 -8.16 1.97
N TRP A 23 -14.34 -7.75 1.82
CA TRP A 23 -13.21 -8.67 1.88
C TRP A 23 -12.96 -9.12 3.32
N ASP A 24 -13.02 -10.42 3.55
CA ASP A 24 -12.31 -11.04 4.68
C ASP A 24 -10.79 -10.86 4.48
N LEU A 25 -10.12 -10.38 5.54
CA LEU A 25 -8.69 -10.03 5.56
C LEU A 25 -7.84 -11.05 6.34
N ASP A 26 -8.48 -11.91 7.14
CA ASP A 26 -7.84 -13.04 7.83
C ASP A 26 -7.99 -14.32 6.99
N ALA A 27 -9.02 -14.40 6.13
CA ALA A 27 -9.13 -15.38 5.06
C ALA A 27 -7.81 -15.55 4.30
N VAL A 28 -7.46 -16.80 4.06
CA VAL A 28 -6.22 -17.21 3.43
C VAL A 28 -6.45 -17.59 1.97
N ASP A 29 -5.55 -17.16 1.10
CA ASP A 29 -5.40 -17.70 -0.25
C ASP A 29 -4.13 -18.56 -0.30
N GLU A 30 -4.10 -19.55 -1.19
CA GLU A 30 -2.91 -20.37 -1.44
C GLU A 30 -2.15 -19.83 -2.65
N LEU A 31 -0.86 -19.54 -2.47
CA LEU A 31 0.02 -19.05 -3.53
C LEU A 31 1.30 -19.91 -3.52
N ASP A 32 1.53 -20.65 -4.61
CA ASP A 32 2.69 -21.56 -4.78
C ASP A 32 2.91 -22.53 -3.60
N GLY A 33 1.81 -23.07 -3.05
CA GLY A 33 1.83 -23.98 -1.89
C GLY A 33 2.00 -23.29 -0.53
N VAL A 34 2.01 -21.94 -0.49
CA VAL A 34 2.08 -21.14 0.73
C VAL A 34 0.72 -20.54 1.06
N THR A 35 0.22 -20.83 2.25
CA THR A 35 -1.01 -20.24 2.80
C THR A 35 -0.76 -18.80 3.27
N VAL A 36 -1.44 -17.82 2.68
CA VAL A 36 -1.20 -16.38 2.91
C VAL A 36 -2.51 -15.64 3.26
N PRO A 37 -2.64 -15.07 4.48
CA PRO A 37 -3.79 -14.22 4.84
C PRO A 37 -3.87 -12.97 3.96
N ARG A 38 -5.06 -12.63 3.44
CA ARG A 38 -5.28 -11.58 2.43
C ARG A 38 -4.71 -10.22 2.77
N ARG A 39 -4.69 -9.85 4.05
CA ARG A 39 -3.96 -8.67 4.57
C ARG A 39 -2.52 -8.53 4.06
N ARG A 40 -1.80 -9.63 3.79
CA ARG A 40 -0.43 -9.60 3.25
C ARG A 40 -0.35 -9.11 1.80
N PHE A 41 -1.38 -9.30 0.97
CA PHE A 41 -1.39 -8.71 -0.38
C PHE A 41 -1.46 -7.18 -0.31
N PHE A 42 -2.26 -6.63 0.61
CA PHE A 42 -2.31 -5.19 0.86
C PHE A 42 -1.01 -4.65 1.47
N LEU A 43 -0.30 -5.45 2.28
CA LEU A 43 1.04 -5.10 2.78
C LEU A 43 2.06 -5.01 1.64
N VAL A 44 2.01 -5.91 0.66
CA VAL A 44 2.85 -5.84 -0.56
C VAL A 44 2.50 -4.60 -1.39
N TRP A 45 1.22 -4.31 -1.62
CA TRP A 45 0.79 -3.09 -2.31
C TRP A 45 1.26 -1.81 -1.63
N ALA A 46 1.15 -1.72 -0.30
CA ALA A 46 1.69 -0.59 0.46
C ALA A 46 3.22 -0.48 0.34
N SER A 47 3.93 -1.61 0.41
CA SER A 47 5.38 -1.66 0.27
C SER A 47 5.85 -1.14 -1.09
N ILE A 48 5.17 -1.51 -2.18
CA ILE A 48 5.48 -1.02 -3.54
C ILE A 48 5.20 0.49 -3.63
N ALA A 49 4.00 0.93 -3.24
CA ALA A 49 3.57 2.32 -3.31
C ALA A 49 4.50 3.27 -2.54
N LEU A 50 5.00 2.85 -1.36
CA LEU A 50 5.88 3.64 -0.52
C LEU A 50 7.38 3.54 -0.89
N THR A 51 7.75 2.64 -1.82
CA THR A 51 9.14 2.53 -2.31
C THR A 51 9.36 3.31 -3.61
N GLY A 52 8.34 3.45 -4.47
CA GLY A 52 8.49 4.15 -5.76
C GLY A 52 7.19 4.63 -6.40
N GLY A 53 6.09 4.68 -5.64
CA GLY A 53 4.75 4.93 -6.17
C GLY A 53 4.15 3.72 -6.89
N LEU A 54 2.96 3.92 -7.47
CA LEU A 54 2.27 2.93 -8.30
C LEU A 54 2.16 3.42 -9.73
N THR A 55 2.40 2.53 -10.71
CA THR A 55 2.12 2.83 -12.12
C THR A 55 0.62 3.01 -12.35
N PRO A 56 0.16 3.76 -13.38
CA PRO A 56 -1.26 3.96 -13.65
C PRO A 56 -2.07 2.66 -13.80
N ALA A 57 -1.46 1.60 -14.34
CA ALA A 57 -2.07 0.27 -14.45
C ALA A 57 -2.28 -0.39 -13.07
N GLN A 58 -1.29 -0.30 -12.18
CA GLN A 58 -1.38 -0.80 -10.80
C GLN A 58 -2.40 0.00 -9.99
N THR A 59 -2.36 1.33 -10.06
CA THR A 59 -3.35 2.22 -9.41
C THR A 59 -4.76 1.89 -9.89
N GLY A 60 -4.97 1.74 -11.20
CA GLY A 60 -6.27 1.37 -11.77
C GLY A 60 -6.71 -0.07 -11.48
N GLN A 61 -5.80 -1.01 -11.22
CA GLN A 61 -6.14 -2.35 -10.72
C GLN A 61 -6.59 -2.28 -9.24
N LEU A 62 -5.81 -1.59 -8.41
CA LEU A 62 -6.06 -1.48 -6.97
C LEU A 62 -7.36 -0.71 -6.68
N ALA A 63 -7.59 0.39 -7.41
CA ALA A 63 -8.83 1.18 -7.35
C ALA A 63 -10.09 0.33 -7.62
N ARG A 64 -10.06 -0.49 -8.69
CA ARG A 64 -11.17 -1.40 -9.03
C ARG A 64 -11.40 -2.49 -7.99
N GLY A 65 -10.34 -3.02 -7.37
CA GLY A 65 -10.47 -4.01 -6.29
C GLY A 65 -11.03 -3.44 -4.98
N LEU A 66 -10.88 -2.13 -4.77
CA LEU A 66 -11.25 -1.41 -3.54
C LEU A 66 -12.53 -0.55 -3.69
N GLY A 67 -13.15 -0.51 -4.86
CA GLY A 67 -14.38 0.25 -5.11
C GLY A 67 -14.21 1.77 -5.12
N VAL A 68 -13.01 2.27 -5.44
CA VAL A 68 -12.63 3.69 -5.40
C VAL A 68 -12.07 4.16 -6.75
N THR A 69 -11.79 5.47 -6.88
CA THR A 69 -11.10 6.04 -8.03
C THR A 69 -9.57 5.87 -7.96
N PRO A 70 -8.85 5.93 -9.10
CA PRO A 70 -7.39 5.96 -9.11
C PRO A 70 -6.79 7.19 -8.40
N ASP A 71 -7.53 8.31 -8.36
CA ASP A 71 -7.10 9.54 -7.72
C ASP A 71 -7.13 9.41 -6.19
N GLU A 72 -8.15 8.74 -5.63
CA GLU A 72 -8.20 8.40 -4.19
C GLU A 72 -7.05 7.50 -3.77
N VAL A 73 -6.74 6.45 -4.55
CA VAL A 73 -5.56 5.59 -4.30
C VAL A 73 -4.27 6.42 -4.30
N THR A 74 -4.12 7.31 -5.27
CA THR A 74 -2.92 8.15 -5.42
C THR A 74 -2.79 9.17 -4.28
N ALA A 75 -3.90 9.80 -3.89
CA ALA A 75 -3.97 10.72 -2.76
C ALA A 75 -3.63 10.03 -1.42
N ALA A 76 -3.98 8.75 -1.26
CA ALA A 76 -3.76 8.00 -0.02
C ALA A 76 -2.29 7.63 0.22
N TYR A 77 -1.48 7.28 -0.80
CA TYR A 77 -0.06 6.94 -0.60
C TYR A 77 0.92 8.11 -0.78
N THR A 78 0.56 9.15 -1.53
CA THR A 78 1.46 10.28 -1.85
C THR A 78 2.05 10.99 -0.62
N PRO A 79 1.32 11.23 0.50
CA PRO A 79 1.87 11.89 1.67
C PRO A 79 3.02 11.11 2.32
N GLU A 80 2.84 9.81 2.56
CA GLU A 80 3.85 8.95 3.18
C GLU A 80 5.05 8.74 2.26
N LEU A 81 4.83 8.52 0.95
CA LEU A 81 5.90 8.42 -0.05
C LEU A 81 6.75 9.70 -0.07
N ARG A 82 6.12 10.89 -0.09
CA ARG A 82 6.83 12.17 -0.06
C ARG A 82 7.65 12.34 1.23
N ALA A 83 7.11 11.93 2.38
CA ALA A 83 7.82 11.98 3.64
C ALA A 83 9.05 11.05 3.65
N ALA A 84 8.94 9.84 3.09
CA ALA A 84 10.04 8.90 2.94
C ALA A 84 11.16 9.47 2.03
N THR A 85 10.82 9.97 0.84
CA THR A 85 11.82 10.58 -0.08
C THR A 85 12.52 11.78 0.55
N ILE A 86 11.82 12.59 1.36
CA ILE A 86 12.44 13.71 2.07
C ILE A 86 13.38 13.23 3.19
N ASP A 87 13.06 12.16 3.92
CA ASP A 87 13.97 11.56 4.91
C ASP A 87 15.23 10.99 4.25
N GLU A 88 15.09 10.32 3.11
CA GLU A 88 16.22 9.79 2.32
C GLU A 88 17.12 10.91 1.77
N LEU A 89 16.55 11.99 1.21
CA LEU A 89 17.32 13.17 0.78
C LEU A 89 18.05 13.85 1.95
N ASN A 90 17.39 13.98 3.12
CA ASN A 90 18.03 14.53 4.32
C ASN A 90 19.16 13.65 4.86
N GLN A 91 19.12 12.33 4.63
CA GLN A 91 20.20 11.42 5.01
C GLN A 91 21.37 11.52 4.02
N ALA A 92 21.08 11.57 2.71
CA ALA A 92 22.10 11.74 1.67
C ALA A 92 22.87 13.08 1.78
N LEU A 93 22.21 14.14 2.24
CA LEU A 93 22.77 15.49 2.44
C LEU A 93 23.41 15.72 3.82
N ARG A 94 23.62 14.66 4.62
CA ARG A 94 24.30 14.71 5.94
C ARG A 94 25.67 14.01 5.95
N TYR A 95 26.18 13.69 4.76
CA TYR A 95 27.55 13.23 4.52
C TYR A 95 28.41 14.38 3.96
#